data_AF-A0A1B7UZW2-F1
#
_entry.id   AF-A0A1B7UZW2-F1
#
_cell.length_a   1.000
_cell.length_b   1.000
_cell.length_c   1.000
_cell.angle_alpha   90.00
_cell.angle_beta   90.00
_cell.angle_gamma   90.00
#
_symmetry.space_group_name_H-M   'P 1'
#
loop_
_entity.id
_entity.type
_entity.pdbx_description
1 polymer ?
#
loop_
_entity_poly.entity_id
_entity_poly.type
_entity_poly.pdbx_seq_one_letter_code
_entity_poly.pdbx_strand_id
1 'polypeptide(L)'
;MQSALDQFRISIQRVRDLISLHNSIKAQATTALDLSDILRAALVLTVSALDYYIHEVVTLGMLEIHRGTRPEPSFRDNATQSAFAKFKVALGSANQDRKVAIDIGSWIESEIQQSYGDDFLQQSHNISSLIPIISNTILNRLNNNSWLEAEIRESLSYKSFQEPDKIADAIKLISNIKLWERVTNKMRGNTTQEAQKNIKQDLQEIVKRRNQITHEADIDPTYGLGNRWLIDESMVNDAVDFIEQVVESIHQIL
;
A
#
# COMPACT_ATOMS: atom_id res chain seq x y z
N MET A 1 -2.94 -9.54 -1.67
CA MET A 1 -1.98 -8.59 -1.02
C MET A 1 -0.49 -8.87 -1.26
N GLN A 2 -0.05 -10.10 -1.61
CA GLN A 2 1.39 -10.42 -1.77
C GLN A 2 2.15 -9.50 -2.74
N SER A 3 1.50 -9.09 -3.84
CA SER A 3 2.07 -8.14 -4.81
C SER A 3 2.52 -6.81 -4.20
N ALA A 4 1.84 -6.32 -3.15
CA ALA A 4 2.22 -5.10 -2.46
C ALA A 4 3.55 -5.29 -1.70
N LEU A 5 3.74 -6.43 -1.04
CA LEU A 5 4.98 -6.76 -0.35
C LEU A 5 6.12 -6.97 -1.34
N ASP A 6 5.87 -7.65 -2.45
CA ASP A 6 6.89 -7.87 -3.49
C ASP A 6 7.38 -6.53 -4.07
N GLN A 7 6.45 -5.61 -4.35
CA GLN A 7 6.79 -4.25 -4.82
C GLN A 7 7.55 -3.44 -3.75
N PHE A 8 7.21 -3.59 -2.46
CA PHE A 8 7.95 -2.99 -1.36
C PHE A 8 9.39 -3.51 -1.31
N ARG A 9 9.59 -4.83 -1.35
CA ARG A 9 10.92 -5.46 -1.35
C ARG A 9 11.79 -5.00 -2.52
N ILE A 10 11.21 -4.92 -3.72
CA ILE A 10 11.90 -4.35 -4.90
C ILE A 10 12.34 -2.91 -4.63
N SER A 11 11.48 -2.11 -3.99
CA SER A 11 11.77 -0.70 -3.69
C SER A 11 12.87 -0.58 -2.63
N ILE A 12 12.85 -1.40 -1.58
CA ILE A 12 13.89 -1.44 -0.54
C ILE A 12 15.23 -1.94 -1.10
N GLN A 13 15.22 -2.92 -2.01
CA GLN A 13 16.45 -3.36 -2.66
C GLN A 13 17.11 -2.20 -3.42
N ARG A 14 16.33 -1.41 -4.17
CA ARG A 14 16.84 -0.21 -4.85
C ARG A 14 17.42 0.82 -3.88
N VAL A 15 16.86 0.95 -2.67
CA VAL A 15 17.42 1.80 -1.62
C VAL A 15 18.76 1.25 -1.13
N ARG A 16 18.86 -0.05 -0.87
CA ARG A 16 20.13 -0.70 -0.47
C ARG A 16 21.21 -0.56 -1.54
N ASP A 17 20.83 -0.64 -2.81
CA ASP A 17 21.75 -0.42 -3.94
C ASP A 17 22.25 1.04 -3.96
N LEU A 18 21.38 2.01 -3.66
CA LEU A 18 21.74 3.43 -3.57
C LEU A 18 22.71 3.72 -2.42
N ILE A 19 22.51 3.07 -1.25
CA ILE A 19 23.45 3.14 -0.12
C ILE A 19 24.78 2.48 -0.48
N SER A 20 24.76 1.35 -1.18
CA SER A 20 25.98 0.66 -1.64
C SER A 20 26.78 1.51 -2.64
N LEU A 21 26.08 2.21 -3.53
CA LEU A 21 26.68 3.18 -4.45
C LEU A 21 27.32 4.35 -3.69
N HIS A 22 26.62 4.93 -2.70
CA HIS A 22 27.18 5.94 -1.81
C HIS A 22 28.51 5.48 -1.19
N ASN A 23 28.52 4.29 -0.58
CA ASN A 23 29.69 3.75 0.10
C ASN A 23 30.86 3.54 -0.86
N SER A 24 30.58 3.05 -2.07
CA SER A 24 31.58 2.81 -3.10
C SER A 24 32.21 4.10 -3.60
N ILE A 25 31.41 5.16 -3.79
CA ILE A 25 31.92 6.48 -4.20
C ILE A 25 32.69 7.13 -3.06
N LYS A 26 32.18 7.08 -1.82
CA LYS A 26 32.84 7.64 -0.63
C LYS A 26 34.23 7.07 -0.41
N ALA A 27 34.43 5.77 -0.67
CA ALA A 27 35.74 5.12 -0.56
C ALA A 27 36.77 5.59 -1.60
N GLN A 28 36.31 6.17 -2.72
CA GLN A 28 37.15 6.61 -3.85
C GLN A 28 37.24 8.15 -3.97
N ALA A 29 36.33 8.86 -3.33
CA ALA A 29 36.22 10.31 -3.39
C ALA A 29 37.04 11.00 -2.28
N THR A 30 37.37 12.27 -2.50
CA THR A 30 37.92 13.13 -1.45
C THR A 30 36.78 13.71 -0.60
N THR A 31 37.10 14.19 0.60
CA THR A 31 36.14 14.84 1.51
C THR A 31 35.53 16.13 0.95
N ALA A 32 36.04 16.64 -0.18
CA ALA A 32 35.49 17.79 -0.86
C ALA A 32 34.16 17.49 -1.59
N LEU A 33 33.87 16.22 -1.88
CA LEU A 33 32.62 15.80 -2.50
C LEU A 33 31.60 15.43 -1.41
N ASP A 34 30.55 16.23 -1.28
CA ASP A 34 29.44 15.91 -0.39
C ASP A 34 28.51 14.85 -1.01
N LEU A 35 28.49 13.66 -0.42
CA LEU A 35 27.66 12.53 -0.85
C LEU A 35 26.41 12.36 0.01
N SER A 36 26.21 13.20 1.02
CA SER A 36 25.13 13.03 1.99
C SER A 36 23.73 13.15 1.36
N ASP A 37 23.60 13.78 0.19
CA ASP A 37 22.34 13.78 -0.57
C ASP A 37 21.93 12.40 -1.10
N ILE A 38 22.88 11.50 -1.35
CA ILE A 38 22.56 10.11 -1.73
C ILE A 38 21.88 9.40 -0.55
N LEU A 39 22.39 9.62 0.67
CA LEU A 39 21.80 9.09 1.90
C LEU A 39 20.43 9.70 2.19
N ARG A 40 20.26 11.00 1.94
CA ARG A 40 18.95 11.66 2.10
C ARG A 40 17.92 11.13 1.13
N ALA A 41 18.31 10.94 -0.14
CA ALA A 41 17.45 10.33 -1.14
C ALA A 41 17.07 8.89 -0.73
N ALA A 42 18.03 8.10 -0.25
CA ALA A 42 17.77 6.75 0.27
C ALA A 42 16.71 6.77 1.39
N LEU A 43 16.87 7.64 2.40
CA LEU A 43 15.89 7.76 3.49
C LEU A 43 14.49 8.16 3.00
N VAL A 44 14.41 9.12 2.08
CA VAL A 44 13.12 9.56 1.50
C VAL A 44 12.44 8.42 0.73
N LEU A 45 13.21 7.66 -0.04
CA LEU A 45 12.71 6.52 -0.82
C LEU A 45 12.23 5.37 0.09
N THR A 46 12.90 5.11 1.22
CA THR A 46 12.46 4.13 2.23
C THR A 46 11.07 4.44 2.76
N VAL A 47 10.85 5.69 3.19
CA VAL A 47 9.55 6.10 3.74
C VAL A 47 8.47 6.15 2.65
N SER A 48 8.86 6.47 1.41
CA SER A 48 7.94 6.42 0.26
C SER A 48 7.51 4.98 -0.06
N ALA A 49 8.42 4.00 0.07
CA ALA A 49 8.08 2.58 -0.09
C ALA A 49 7.09 2.09 0.97
N LEU A 50 7.24 2.51 2.23
CA LEU A 50 6.27 2.24 3.29
C LEU A 50 4.89 2.81 2.96
N ASP A 51 4.84 4.10 2.58
CA ASP A 51 3.59 4.79 2.25
C ASP A 51 2.82 4.06 1.14
N TYR A 52 3.52 3.76 0.05
CA TYR A 52 2.98 3.01 -1.09
C TYR A 52 2.47 1.63 -0.66
N TYR A 53 3.25 0.88 0.13
CA TYR A 53 2.84 -0.43 0.62
C TYR A 53 1.51 -0.37 1.38
N ILE A 54 1.32 0.61 2.25
CA ILE A 54 0.07 0.76 3.02
C ILE A 54 -1.11 1.11 2.08
N HIS A 55 -0.91 2.01 1.12
CA HIS A 55 -1.93 2.30 0.09
C HIS A 55 -2.35 1.04 -0.65
N GLU A 56 -1.40 0.24 -1.13
CA GLU A 56 -1.69 -0.97 -1.89
C GLU A 56 -2.40 -2.03 -1.04
N VAL A 57 -1.91 -2.31 0.17
CA VAL A 57 -2.52 -3.33 1.02
C VAL A 57 -3.95 -2.96 1.43
N VAL A 58 -4.19 -1.68 1.76
CA VAL A 58 -5.53 -1.20 2.09
C VAL A 58 -6.45 -1.26 0.87
N THR A 59 -5.98 -0.82 -0.30
CA THR A 59 -6.76 -0.89 -1.54
C THR A 59 -7.14 -2.34 -1.88
N LEU A 60 -6.16 -3.24 -1.90
CA LEU A 60 -6.38 -4.66 -2.16
C LEU A 60 -7.32 -5.28 -1.12
N GLY A 61 -7.13 -4.96 0.17
CA GLY A 61 -7.99 -5.49 1.23
C GLY A 61 -9.43 -4.99 1.15
N MET A 62 -9.64 -3.73 0.74
CA MET A 62 -10.98 -3.20 0.51
C MET A 62 -11.66 -3.88 -0.68
N LEU A 63 -10.92 -4.16 -1.76
CA LEU A 63 -11.43 -4.90 -2.90
C LEU A 63 -11.75 -6.37 -2.55
N GLU A 64 -10.94 -7.01 -1.71
CA GLU A 64 -11.20 -8.35 -1.17
C GLU A 64 -12.48 -8.39 -0.32
N ILE A 65 -12.72 -7.35 0.51
CA ILE A 65 -13.97 -7.23 1.29
C ILE A 65 -15.16 -7.05 0.35
N HIS A 66 -15.05 -6.16 -0.64
CA HIS A 66 -16.12 -5.93 -1.61
C HIS A 66 -16.47 -7.20 -2.43
N ARG A 67 -15.46 -8.02 -2.78
CA ARG A 67 -15.64 -9.31 -3.46
C ARG A 67 -16.13 -10.43 -2.55
N GLY A 68 -16.20 -10.21 -1.23
CA GLY A 68 -16.59 -11.23 -0.24
C GLY A 68 -15.52 -12.29 0.03
N THR A 69 -14.29 -12.11 -0.46
CA THR A 69 -13.17 -13.04 -0.18
C THR A 69 -12.50 -12.77 1.16
N ARG A 70 -12.72 -11.59 1.74
CA ARG A 70 -12.31 -11.19 3.08
C ARG A 70 -13.53 -10.73 3.88
N PRO A 71 -13.69 -11.14 5.15
CA PRO A 71 -14.79 -10.64 5.98
C PRO A 71 -14.61 -9.16 6.29
N GLU A 72 -15.70 -8.39 6.25
CA GLU A 72 -15.70 -7.00 6.68
C GLU A 72 -15.36 -6.89 8.18
N PRO A 73 -14.52 -5.91 8.60
CA PRO A 73 -14.26 -5.66 10.00
C PRO A 73 -15.55 -5.33 10.77
N SER A 74 -15.79 -6.00 11.90
CA SER A 74 -16.88 -5.65 12.81
C SER A 74 -16.73 -4.23 13.37
N PHE A 75 -17.87 -3.58 13.64
CA PHE A 75 -17.92 -2.30 14.31
C PHE A 75 -17.81 -2.48 15.84
N ARG A 76 -17.18 -1.53 16.53
CA ARG A 76 -17.07 -1.54 18.01
C ARG A 76 -18.41 -1.18 18.66
N ASP A 77 -18.58 -1.60 19.90
CA ASP A 77 -19.71 -1.22 20.75
C ASP A 77 -19.91 0.30 20.70
N ASN A 78 -21.09 0.75 20.27
CA ASN A 78 -21.54 2.14 20.02
C ASN A 78 -21.38 2.70 18.60
N ALA A 79 -20.70 2.02 17.66
CA ALA A 79 -20.69 2.43 16.26
C ALA A 79 -21.85 1.76 15.49
N THR A 80 -22.44 2.45 14.51
CA THR A 80 -23.50 1.88 13.64
C THR A 80 -22.95 1.15 12.41
N GLN A 81 -21.68 1.41 12.07
CA GLN A 81 -21.03 0.96 10.84
C GLN A 81 -19.52 0.78 11.07
N SER A 82 -18.92 -0.17 10.35
CA SER A 82 -17.47 -0.40 10.33
C SER A 82 -16.72 0.79 9.69
N ALA A 83 -15.38 0.80 9.78
CA ALA A 83 -14.59 1.79 9.06
C ALA A 83 -14.71 1.62 7.54
N PHE A 84 -14.79 0.37 7.05
CA PHE A 84 -15.04 0.04 5.66
C PHE A 84 -16.37 0.62 5.16
N ALA A 85 -17.46 0.34 5.86
CA ALA A 85 -18.81 0.79 5.47
C ALA A 85 -18.97 2.31 5.50
N LYS A 86 -18.16 3.02 6.29
CA LYS A 86 -18.12 4.49 6.33
C LYS A 86 -17.28 5.10 5.21
N PHE A 87 -16.48 4.31 4.51
CA PHE A 87 -15.66 4.79 3.42
C PHE A 87 -16.55 5.26 2.26
N LYS A 88 -16.34 6.50 1.83
CA LYS A 88 -17.15 7.13 0.78
C LYS A 88 -16.39 7.12 -0.53
N VAL A 89 -17.11 6.78 -1.60
CA VAL A 89 -16.65 6.74 -2.98
C VAL A 89 -17.63 7.54 -3.85
N ALA A 90 -17.13 8.28 -4.84
CA ALA A 90 -18.00 8.91 -5.82
C ALA A 90 -18.61 7.86 -6.76
N LEU A 91 -19.87 8.07 -7.15
CA LEU A 91 -20.61 7.15 -8.03
C LEU A 91 -20.54 7.55 -9.51
N GLY A 92 -19.79 8.61 -9.84
CA GLY A 92 -19.69 9.13 -11.21
C GLY A 92 -19.17 8.08 -12.19
N SER A 93 -18.08 7.40 -11.82
CA SER A 93 -17.47 6.30 -12.55
C SER A 93 -18.36 5.04 -12.58
N ALA A 94 -19.05 4.73 -11.48
CA ALA A 94 -19.99 3.60 -11.39
C ALA A 94 -21.12 3.69 -12.44
N ASN A 95 -21.58 4.89 -12.77
CA ASN A 95 -22.59 5.09 -13.81
C ASN A 95 -22.07 4.75 -15.22
N GLN A 96 -20.79 4.96 -15.50
CA GLN A 96 -20.17 4.62 -16.77
C GLN A 96 -20.16 3.09 -16.96
N ASP A 97 -19.74 2.36 -15.92
CA ASP A 97 -19.73 0.88 -15.91
C ASP A 97 -21.14 0.30 -16.00
N ARG A 98 -22.12 0.93 -15.34
CA ARG A 98 -23.52 0.51 -15.46
C ARG A 98 -24.05 0.64 -16.88
N LYS A 99 -23.67 1.69 -17.62
CA LYS A 99 -24.08 1.84 -19.02
C LYS A 99 -23.51 0.73 -19.90
N VAL A 100 -22.27 0.33 -19.66
CA VAL A 100 -21.65 -0.84 -20.33
C VAL A 100 -22.37 -2.14 -19.95
N ALA A 101 -22.81 -2.27 -18.69
CA ALA A 101 -23.53 -3.44 -18.22
C ALA A 101 -24.99 -3.55 -18.70
N ILE A 102 -25.62 -2.47 -19.18
CA ILE A 102 -27.02 -2.52 -19.67
C ILE A 102 -27.12 -3.25 -21.02
N ASP A 103 -26.06 -3.28 -21.82
CA ASP A 103 -26.03 -4.00 -23.10
C ASP A 103 -25.62 -5.47 -22.93
N ILE A 104 -26.41 -6.22 -22.14
CA ILE A 104 -26.00 -7.55 -21.67
C ILE A 104 -25.72 -8.53 -22.81
N GLY A 105 -26.53 -8.45 -23.87
CA GLY A 105 -26.38 -9.32 -25.04
C GLY A 105 -25.03 -9.13 -25.72
N SER A 106 -24.69 -7.90 -26.08
CA SER A 106 -23.47 -7.60 -26.86
C SER A 106 -22.19 -7.98 -26.12
N TRP A 107 -22.11 -7.74 -24.80
CA TRP A 107 -20.88 -8.07 -24.07
C TRP A 107 -20.75 -9.57 -23.80
N ILE A 108 -21.84 -10.30 -23.55
CA ILE A 108 -21.78 -11.77 -23.40
C ILE A 108 -21.36 -12.39 -24.73
N GLU A 109 -21.94 -11.94 -25.84
CA GLU A 109 -21.58 -12.40 -27.18
C GLU A 109 -20.09 -12.16 -27.47
N SER A 110 -19.58 -10.96 -27.17
CA SER A 110 -18.17 -10.60 -27.34
C SER A 110 -17.22 -11.48 -26.49
N GLU A 111 -17.55 -11.73 -25.22
CA GLU A 111 -16.75 -12.57 -24.32
C GLU A 111 -16.73 -14.04 -24.76
N ILE A 112 -17.89 -14.56 -25.20
CA ILE A 112 -17.99 -15.91 -25.74
C ILE A 112 -17.19 -16.03 -27.04
N GLN A 113 -17.32 -15.04 -27.93
CA GLN A 113 -16.56 -14.98 -29.18
C GLN A 113 -15.05 -14.98 -28.91
N GLN A 114 -14.58 -14.18 -27.96
CA GLN A 114 -13.16 -14.10 -27.61
C GLN A 114 -12.64 -15.39 -26.98
N SER A 115 -13.43 -16.05 -26.13
CA SER A 115 -13.00 -17.22 -25.36
C SER A 115 -13.17 -18.55 -26.10
N TYR A 116 -14.19 -18.66 -26.97
CA TYR A 116 -14.61 -19.90 -27.63
C TYR A 116 -14.63 -19.82 -29.16
N GLY A 117 -14.43 -18.63 -29.74
CA GLY A 117 -14.38 -18.40 -31.18
C GLY A 117 -15.75 -18.25 -31.85
N ASP A 118 -15.74 -17.78 -33.10
CA ASP A 118 -16.95 -17.52 -33.90
C ASP A 118 -17.77 -18.80 -34.16
N ASP A 119 -17.10 -19.94 -34.32
CA ASP A 119 -17.75 -21.23 -34.58
C ASP A 119 -18.69 -21.65 -33.44
N PHE A 120 -18.40 -21.21 -32.21
CA PHE A 120 -19.25 -21.47 -31.07
C PHE A 120 -20.61 -20.78 -31.22
N LEU A 121 -20.65 -19.55 -31.74
CA LEU A 121 -21.90 -18.79 -31.90
C LEU A 121 -22.80 -19.34 -33.03
N GLN A 122 -22.22 -20.11 -33.95
CA GLN A 122 -22.94 -20.66 -35.11
C GLN A 122 -23.55 -22.05 -34.86
N GLN A 123 -23.22 -22.69 -33.74
CA GLN A 123 -23.66 -24.05 -33.41
C GLN A 123 -24.88 -24.07 -32.49
N SER A 124 -25.69 -25.13 -32.58
CA SER A 124 -26.79 -25.37 -31.64
C SER A 124 -26.26 -25.93 -30.33
N HIS A 125 -26.47 -25.21 -29.23
CA HIS A 125 -26.06 -25.64 -27.89
C HIS A 125 -27.25 -26.03 -27.03
N ASN A 126 -27.01 -26.91 -26.05
CA ASN A 126 -27.98 -27.16 -25.00
C ASN A 126 -27.88 -26.06 -23.94
N ILE A 127 -28.99 -25.63 -23.33
CA ILE A 127 -28.96 -24.67 -22.23
C ILE A 127 -28.01 -25.14 -21.11
N SER A 128 -27.99 -26.44 -20.80
CA SER A 128 -27.11 -27.03 -19.80
C SER A 128 -25.61 -26.85 -20.11
N SER A 129 -25.22 -26.83 -21.39
CA SER A 129 -23.82 -26.58 -21.77
C SER A 129 -23.45 -25.10 -21.74
N LEU A 130 -24.44 -24.20 -21.84
CA LEU A 130 -24.24 -22.75 -21.76
C LEU A 130 -24.17 -22.22 -20.33
N ILE A 131 -24.83 -22.87 -19.36
CA ILE A 131 -24.83 -22.47 -17.94
C ILE A 131 -23.43 -22.16 -17.41
N PRO A 132 -22.42 -23.07 -17.49
CA PRO A 132 -21.10 -22.79 -16.92
C PRO A 132 -20.39 -21.61 -17.62
N ILE A 133 -20.61 -21.45 -18.93
CA ILE A 133 -20.01 -20.37 -19.72
C ILE A 133 -20.59 -19.03 -19.29
N ILE A 134 -21.91 -18.90 -19.33
CA ILE A 134 -22.62 -17.67 -18.93
C ILE A 134 -22.33 -17.34 -17.47
N SER A 135 -22.32 -18.34 -16.58
CA SER A 135 -22.03 -18.14 -15.16
C SER A 135 -20.62 -17.57 -14.96
N ASN A 136 -19.61 -18.13 -15.62
CA ASN A 136 -18.23 -17.62 -15.55
C ASN A 136 -18.12 -16.21 -16.13
N THR A 137 -18.75 -15.94 -17.27
CA THR A 137 -18.76 -14.62 -17.91
C THR A 137 -19.38 -13.56 -17.00
N ILE A 138 -20.51 -13.88 -16.35
CA ILE A 138 -21.15 -13.00 -15.35
C ILE A 138 -20.26 -12.81 -14.12
N LEU A 139 -19.71 -13.88 -13.56
CA LEU A 139 -18.83 -13.81 -12.39
C LEU A 139 -17.58 -12.95 -12.68
N ASN A 140 -16.96 -13.14 -13.84
CA ASN A 140 -15.79 -12.35 -14.25
C ASN A 140 -16.13 -10.86 -14.34
N ARG A 141 -17.29 -10.51 -14.93
CA ARG A 141 -17.72 -9.11 -15.03
C ARG A 141 -18.07 -8.50 -13.67
N LEU A 142 -18.76 -9.23 -12.80
CA LEU A 142 -19.07 -8.75 -11.44
C LEU A 142 -17.80 -8.59 -10.58
N ASN A 143 -16.74 -9.34 -10.87
CA ASN A 143 -15.45 -9.21 -10.20
C ASN A 143 -14.55 -8.12 -10.79
N ASN A 144 -14.89 -7.60 -11.98
CA ASN A 144 -14.20 -6.48 -12.61
C ASN A 144 -14.62 -5.16 -11.95
N ASN A 145 -13.95 -4.87 -10.83
CA ASN A 145 -14.19 -3.70 -10.00
C ASN A 145 -13.20 -2.57 -10.29
N SER A 146 -12.80 -2.42 -11.55
CA SER A 146 -11.80 -1.42 -11.97
C SER A 146 -12.22 0.02 -11.64
N TRP A 147 -13.51 0.35 -11.81
CA TRP A 147 -14.04 1.65 -11.41
C TRP A 147 -13.89 1.89 -9.89
N LEU A 148 -14.18 0.87 -9.07
CA LEU A 148 -14.13 0.97 -7.61
C LEU A 148 -12.68 1.06 -7.14
N GLU A 149 -11.79 0.29 -7.76
CA GLU A 149 -10.35 0.39 -7.49
C GLU A 149 -9.84 1.80 -7.79
N ALA A 150 -10.17 2.36 -8.95
CA ALA A 150 -9.76 3.72 -9.32
C ALA A 150 -10.26 4.75 -8.31
N GLU A 151 -11.51 4.63 -7.87
CA GLU A 151 -12.14 5.54 -6.92
C GLU A 151 -11.56 5.40 -5.50
N ILE A 152 -11.28 4.18 -5.04
CA ILE A 152 -10.59 3.94 -3.76
C ILE A 152 -9.20 4.60 -3.81
N ARG A 153 -8.45 4.38 -4.89
CA ARG A 153 -7.11 4.94 -5.08
C ARG A 153 -7.16 6.47 -5.11
N GLU A 154 -8.09 7.07 -5.83
CA GLU A 154 -8.28 8.52 -5.86
C GLU A 154 -8.59 9.08 -4.46
N SER A 155 -9.55 8.47 -3.75
CA SER A 155 -9.95 8.88 -2.40
C SER A 155 -8.82 8.75 -1.37
N LEU A 156 -7.98 7.73 -1.51
CA LEU A 156 -6.83 7.53 -0.63
C LEU A 156 -5.62 8.39 -1.02
N SER A 157 -5.46 8.78 -2.29
CA SER A 157 -4.26 9.46 -2.81
C SER A 157 -3.85 10.74 -2.07
N TYR A 158 -4.81 11.46 -1.49
CA TYR A 158 -4.57 12.69 -0.72
C TYR A 158 -4.09 12.43 0.72
N LYS A 159 -3.99 11.16 1.14
CA LYS A 159 -3.57 10.77 2.49
C LYS A 159 -2.16 10.20 2.46
N SER A 160 -1.33 10.67 3.38
CA SER A 160 -0.06 10.03 3.72
C SER A 160 -0.28 8.98 4.80
N PHE A 161 0.26 7.79 4.59
CA PHE A 161 0.23 6.65 5.51
C PHE A 161 1.64 6.30 6.01
N GLN A 162 2.30 7.31 6.57
CA GLN A 162 3.66 7.19 7.11
C GLN A 162 3.66 7.22 8.65
N GLU A 163 2.80 8.04 9.25
CA GLU A 163 2.71 8.16 10.70
C GLU A 163 2.00 6.95 11.33
N PRO A 164 2.40 6.51 12.54
CA PRO A 164 1.87 5.28 13.13
C PRO A 164 0.34 5.24 13.26
N ASP A 165 -0.27 6.36 13.64
CA ASP A 165 -1.72 6.42 13.83
C ASP A 165 -2.46 6.48 12.50
N LYS A 166 -1.89 7.12 11.46
CA LYS A 166 -2.45 7.11 10.10
C LYS A 166 -2.42 5.71 9.50
N ILE A 167 -1.33 4.97 9.69
CA ILE A 167 -1.24 3.56 9.27
C ILE A 167 -2.30 2.73 10.01
N ALA A 168 -2.42 2.89 11.33
CA ALA A 168 -3.42 2.15 12.11
C ALA A 168 -4.85 2.46 11.65
N ASP A 169 -5.16 3.72 11.35
CA ASP A 169 -6.46 4.13 10.84
C ASP A 169 -6.75 3.57 9.44
N ALA A 170 -5.74 3.50 8.57
CA ALA A 170 -5.86 2.88 7.25
C ALA A 170 -6.12 1.38 7.36
N ILE A 171 -5.38 0.67 8.20
CA ILE A 171 -5.56 -0.77 8.43
C ILE A 171 -6.94 -1.11 9.02
N LYS A 172 -7.55 -0.21 9.82
CA LYS A 172 -8.92 -0.40 10.33
C LYS A 172 -9.97 -0.54 9.22
N LEU A 173 -9.69 -0.02 8.01
CA LEU A 173 -10.58 -0.19 6.85
C LEU A 173 -10.68 -1.66 6.42
N ILE A 174 -9.66 -2.47 6.73
CA ILE A 174 -9.57 -3.85 6.25
C ILE A 174 -9.45 -4.90 7.36
N SER A 175 -9.16 -4.50 8.61
CA SER A 175 -8.98 -5.43 9.72
C SER A 175 -9.23 -4.80 11.09
N ASN A 176 -9.70 -5.62 12.05
CA ASN A 176 -9.92 -5.22 13.44
C ASN A 176 -8.71 -5.43 14.36
N ILE A 177 -7.57 -5.84 13.81
CA ILE A 177 -6.38 -6.10 14.61
C ILE A 177 -5.93 -4.84 15.37
N LYS A 178 -5.46 -5.06 16.59
CA LYS A 178 -4.70 -4.03 17.32
C LYS A 178 -3.30 -3.97 16.71
N LEU A 179 -3.17 -3.23 15.61
CA LEU A 179 -1.98 -3.22 14.74
C LEU A 179 -0.66 -3.19 15.52
N TRP A 180 -0.46 -2.14 16.31
CA TRP A 180 0.81 -1.90 17.01
C TRP A 180 1.10 -2.94 18.10
N GLU A 181 0.09 -3.50 18.75
CA GLU A 181 0.26 -4.62 19.69
C GLU A 181 0.83 -5.85 18.96
N ARG A 182 0.28 -6.17 17.78
CA ARG A 182 0.66 -7.35 16.98
C ARG A 182 2.03 -7.17 16.30
N VAL A 183 2.31 -5.98 15.77
CA VAL A 183 3.64 -5.63 15.22
C VAL A 183 4.71 -5.69 16.31
N THR A 184 4.44 -5.14 17.49
CA THR A 184 5.38 -5.20 18.63
C THR A 184 5.68 -6.64 19.04
N ASN A 185 4.64 -7.49 19.10
CA ASN A 185 4.84 -8.91 19.40
C ASN A 185 5.73 -9.60 18.37
N LYS A 186 5.57 -9.27 17.08
CA LYS A 186 6.40 -9.83 16.01
C LYS A 186 7.85 -9.36 16.08
N MET A 187 8.08 -8.07 16.33
CA MET A 187 9.44 -7.47 16.30
C MET A 187 10.22 -7.68 17.60
N ARG A 188 9.54 -7.70 18.76
CA ARG A 188 10.16 -7.66 20.09
C ARG A 188 9.77 -8.83 20.99
N GLY A 189 8.89 -9.73 20.54
CA GLY A 189 8.42 -10.88 21.32
C GLY A 189 7.59 -10.53 22.55
N ASN A 190 7.07 -9.29 22.64
CA ASN A 190 6.24 -8.83 23.74
C ASN A 190 5.18 -7.82 23.28
N THR A 191 4.23 -7.51 24.15
CA THR A 191 3.10 -6.61 23.87
C THR A 191 3.00 -5.44 24.84
N THR A 192 4.09 -5.10 25.55
CA THR A 192 4.05 -4.05 26.58
C THR A 192 3.72 -2.69 25.97
N GLN A 193 3.02 -1.84 26.74
CA GLN A 193 2.67 -0.50 26.27
C GLN A 193 3.92 0.35 25.98
N GLU A 194 4.99 0.16 26.75
CA GLU A 194 6.28 0.81 26.53
C GLU A 194 6.92 0.38 25.21
N ALA A 195 6.96 -0.92 24.91
CA ALA A 195 7.52 -1.40 23.65
C ALA A 195 6.69 -0.92 22.44
N GLN A 196 5.36 -0.90 22.57
CA GLN A 196 4.48 -0.32 21.55
C GLN A 196 4.76 1.17 21.34
N LYS A 197 4.97 1.93 22.43
CA LYS A 197 5.30 3.35 22.37
C LYS A 197 6.65 3.57 21.68
N ASN A 198 7.66 2.77 22.02
CA ASN A 198 9.00 2.89 21.44
C ASN A 198 8.98 2.63 19.93
N ILE A 199 8.33 1.55 19.45
CA ILE A 199 8.22 1.31 18.00
C ILE A 199 7.49 2.44 17.28
N LYS A 200 6.42 2.98 17.87
CA LYS A 200 5.74 4.15 17.29
C LYS A 200 6.65 5.38 17.24
N GLN A 201 7.43 5.60 18.29
CA GLN A 201 8.35 6.73 18.38
C GLN A 201 9.49 6.58 17.36
N ASP A 202 10.10 5.41 17.23
CA ASP A 202 11.14 5.11 16.23
C ASP A 202 10.62 5.44 14.81
N LEU A 203 9.40 5.00 14.48
CA LEU A 203 8.78 5.33 13.19
C LEU A 203 8.52 6.84 13.03
N GLN A 204 8.04 7.52 14.08
CA GLN A 204 7.81 8.97 14.06
C GLN A 204 9.10 9.75 13.83
N GLU A 205 10.21 9.33 14.44
CA GLU A 205 11.51 9.97 14.28
C GLU A 205 12.03 9.83 12.84
N ILE A 206 11.87 8.66 12.21
CA ILE A 206 12.20 8.44 10.80
C ILE A 206 11.35 9.32 9.89
N VAL A 207 10.03 9.37 10.11
CA VAL A 207 9.12 10.21 9.31
C VAL A 207 9.42 11.69 9.51
N LYS A 208 9.75 12.12 10.73
CA LYS A 208 10.18 13.48 11.01
C LYS A 208 11.45 13.82 10.24
N ARG A 209 12.47 12.96 10.29
CA ARG A 209 13.72 13.16 9.54
C ARG A 209 13.45 13.27 8.03
N ARG A 210 12.56 12.46 7.49
CA ARG A 210 12.11 12.55 6.09
C ARG A 210 11.47 13.89 5.78
N ASN A 211 10.57 14.38 6.64
CA ASN A 211 9.91 15.68 6.48
C ASN A 211 10.91 16.84 6.54
N GLN A 212 11.93 16.76 7.39
CA GLN A 212 13.02 17.74 7.38
C GLN A 212 13.70 17.81 6.01
N ILE A 213 14.00 16.67 5.39
CA ILE A 213 14.63 16.62 4.05
C ILE A 213 13.73 17.22 2.98
N THR A 214 12.46 16.82 2.98
CA THR A 214 11.54 17.07 1.86
C THR A 214 10.80 18.40 1.95
N HIS A 215 10.45 18.86 3.16
CA HIS A 215 9.62 20.04 3.38
C HIS A 215 10.39 21.20 4.03
N GLU A 216 11.47 20.93 4.78
CA GLU A 216 12.25 21.96 5.49
C GLU A 216 13.61 22.24 4.83
N ALA A 217 13.80 21.78 3.59
CA ALA A 217 15.07 21.88 2.83
C ALA A 217 16.30 21.28 3.56
N ASP A 218 16.04 20.43 4.54
CA ASP A 218 16.99 19.84 5.46
C ASP A 218 17.86 20.82 6.26
N ILE A 219 17.39 22.05 6.49
CA ILE A 219 18.18 23.08 7.16
C ILE A 219 18.15 22.89 8.69
N ASP A 220 19.33 22.87 9.31
CA ASP A 220 19.49 22.93 10.76
C ASP A 220 19.56 24.40 11.20
N PRO A 221 18.56 24.90 11.95
CA PRO A 221 18.52 26.31 12.37
C PRO A 221 19.57 26.65 13.44
N THR A 222 20.24 25.66 14.04
CA THR A 222 21.10 25.83 15.22
C THR A 222 22.45 26.49 14.88
N TYR A 223 23.02 26.19 13.71
CA TYR A 223 24.40 26.54 13.37
C TYR A 223 24.54 27.67 12.33
N GLY A 224 23.46 28.36 11.98
CA GLY A 224 23.46 29.44 10.98
C GLY A 224 23.03 29.01 9.58
N LEU A 225 23.08 29.93 8.61
CA LEU A 225 22.56 29.74 7.26
C LEU A 225 23.30 28.64 6.49
N GLY A 226 22.54 27.72 5.88
CA GLY A 226 23.06 26.72 4.94
C GLY A 226 23.53 25.41 5.56
N ASN A 227 23.58 25.29 6.89
CA ASN A 227 23.89 24.02 7.55
C ASN A 227 22.71 23.06 7.47
N ARG A 228 23.00 21.79 7.21
CA ARG A 228 21.99 20.74 7.08
C ARG A 228 22.08 19.76 8.23
N TRP A 229 20.96 19.10 8.55
CA TRP A 229 20.94 18.04 9.55
C TRP A 229 21.93 16.93 9.18
N LEU A 230 22.69 16.49 10.18
CA LEU A 230 23.64 15.40 10.03
C LEU A 230 22.92 14.13 9.58
N ILE A 231 23.59 13.39 8.71
CA ILE A 231 23.15 12.10 8.21
C ILE A 231 24.38 11.25 7.93
N ASP A 232 24.34 10.01 8.37
CA ASP A 232 25.38 9.01 8.11
C ASP A 232 24.77 7.69 7.67
N GLU A 233 25.64 6.78 7.26
CA GLU A 233 25.26 5.47 6.75
C GLU A 233 24.53 4.63 7.81
N SER A 234 24.92 4.71 9.07
CA SER A 234 24.28 3.92 10.14
C SER A 234 22.84 4.36 10.29
N MET A 235 22.61 5.67 10.43
CA MET A 235 21.28 6.25 10.59
C MET A 235 20.32 5.81 9.47
N VAL A 236 20.79 5.78 8.21
CA VAL A 236 19.94 5.39 7.08
C VAL A 236 19.75 3.88 7.02
N ASN A 237 20.79 3.06 7.26
CA ASN A 237 20.63 1.61 7.29
C ASN A 237 19.69 1.17 8.42
N ASP A 238 19.84 1.74 9.62
CA ASP A 238 18.98 1.46 10.76
C ASP A 238 17.52 1.82 10.46
N ALA A 239 17.27 2.95 9.79
CA ALA A 239 15.93 3.34 9.34
C ALA A 239 15.37 2.38 8.28
N VAL A 240 16.18 1.94 7.31
CA VAL A 240 15.79 0.96 6.27
C VAL A 240 15.41 -0.37 6.91
N ASP A 241 16.29 -0.92 7.75
CA ASP A 241 16.10 -2.21 8.41
C ASP A 241 14.87 -2.18 9.33
N PHE A 242 14.65 -1.07 10.04
CA PHE A 242 13.48 -0.89 10.88
C PHE A 242 12.18 -0.85 10.06
N ILE A 243 12.13 -0.06 8.99
CA ILE A 243 10.93 0.07 8.13
C ILE A 243 10.62 -1.27 7.45
N GLU A 244 11.64 -1.99 6.99
CA GLU A 244 11.49 -3.33 6.43
C GLU A 244 10.88 -4.30 7.46
N GLN A 245 11.38 -4.33 8.69
CA GLN A 245 10.82 -5.16 9.76
C GLN A 245 9.37 -4.80 10.08
N VAL A 246 9.02 -3.50 10.10
CA VAL A 246 7.64 -3.05 10.32
C VAL A 246 6.74 -3.55 9.20
N VAL A 247 7.11 -3.35 7.93
CA VAL A 247 6.29 -3.77 6.78
C VAL A 247 6.11 -5.28 6.73
N GLU A 248 7.19 -6.06 6.90
CA GLU A 248 7.12 -7.51 6.97
C GLU A 248 6.24 -7.99 8.13
N SER A 249 6.35 -7.34 9.30
CA SER A 249 5.50 -7.65 10.44
C SER A 249 4.03 -7.35 10.18
N ILE A 250 3.72 -6.22 9.53
CA ILE A 250 2.35 -5.85 9.13
C ILE A 250 1.81 -6.88 8.12
N HIS A 251 2.59 -7.28 7.12
CA HIS A 251 2.16 -8.24 6.12
C HIS A 251 1.83 -9.60 6.73
N GLN A 252 2.65 -10.08 7.66
CA GLN A 252 2.46 -11.39 8.29
C GLN A 252 1.24 -11.50 9.22
N ILE A 253 0.70 -10.38 9.67
CA ILE A 253 -0.43 -10.35 10.62
C ILE A 253 -1.77 -10.00 9.96
N LEU A 254 -1.77 -9.62 8.68
CA LEU A 254 -2.95 -9.27 7.87
C LEU A 254 -3.43 -10.44 7.01
#